data_AF-A0A7C2WIZ5-F1
#
_entry.id   AF-A0A7C2WIZ5-F1
#
_cell.length_a   1.000
_cell.length_b   1.000
_cell.length_c   1.000
_cell.angle_alpha   90.00
_cell.angle_beta   90.00
_cell.angle_gamma   90.00
#
_symmetry.space_group_name_H-M   'P 1'
#
loop_
_entity.id
_entity.type
_entity.pdbx_description
1 polymer ?
#
loop_
_entity_poly.entity_id
_entity_poly.type
_entity_poly.pdbx_seq_one_letter_code
_entity_poly.pdbx_strand_id
1 'polypeptide(L)' 'MGEGIETEVQLVHLRALGCTRGQGYYIAQPLSADGVATLLGRGLTLLLPAQKLPGSPPELLAS' A
#
# COMPACT_ATOMS: atom_id res chain seq x y z
N MET A 1 -0.18 6.10 11.44
CA MET A 1 -0.26 4.79 10.76
C MET A 1 -0.20 3.75 11.86
N GLY A 2 -1.14 2.81 11.90
CA GLY A 2 -1.09 1.70 12.86
C GLY A 2 -0.40 0.48 12.26
N GLU A 3 0.57 -0.11 12.95
CA GLU A 3 1.27 -1.33 12.54
C GLU A 3 0.97 -2.46 13.53
N GLY A 4 1.04 -3.71 13.06
CA GLY A 4 0.82 -4.88 13.90
C GLY A 4 -0.64 -5.07 14.35
N ILE A 5 -1.61 -4.71 13.51
CA ILE A 5 -3.04 -4.89 13.82
C ILE A 5 -3.42 -6.36 13.71
N GLU A 6 -3.70 -7.00 14.85
CA GLU A 6 -3.98 -8.43 14.96
C GLU A 6 -5.44 -8.71 15.37
N THR A 7 -6.17 -7.71 15.87
CA THR A 7 -7.55 -7.86 16.33
C THR A 7 -8.47 -6.73 15.85
N GLU A 8 -9.78 -7.01 15.83
CA GLU A 8 -10.81 -6.01 15.53
C GLU A 8 -10.76 -4.81 16.49
N VAL A 9 -10.57 -5.09 17.78
CA VAL A 9 -10.52 -4.07 18.83
C VAL A 9 -9.39 -3.07 18.58
N GLN A 10 -8.20 -3.54 18.18
CA GLN A 10 -7.08 -2.68 17.80
C GLN A 10 -7.41 -1.81 16.59
N LEU A 11 -8.05 -2.38 15.56
CA LEU A 11 -8.46 -1.63 14.37
C LEU A 11 -9.46 -0.52 14.71
N VAL A 12 -10.49 -0.83 15.51
CA VAL A 12 -11.50 0.12 15.97
C VAL A 12 -10.85 1.24 16.78
N HIS A 13 -9.94 0.91 17.69
CA HIS A 13 -9.23 1.89 18.50
C HIS A 13 -8.39 2.85 17.63
N LEU A 14 -7.63 2.32 16.68
CA LEU A 14 -6.83 3.14 15.76
C LEU A 14 -7.70 4.06 14.90
N ARG A 15 -8.86 3.58 14.42
CA ARG A 15 -9.82 4.42 13.69
C ARG A 15 -10.36 5.55 14.56
N ALA A 16 -10.71 5.28 15.82
CA ALA A 16 -11.17 6.30 16.75
C ALA A 16 -10.11 7.38 17.02
N LEU A 17 -8.82 7.03 16.96
CA LEU A 17 -7.70 7.96 17.05
C LEU A 17 -7.42 8.72 15.74
N GLY A 18 -8.23 8.53 14.69
CA GLY A 18 -8.06 9.20 13.40
C GLY A 18 -7.00 8.57 12.50
N CYS A 19 -6.54 7.35 12.78
CA CYS A 19 -5.63 6.66 11.86
C CYS A 19 -6.36 6.24 10.58
N THR A 20 -5.91 6.79 9.45
CA THR A 20 -6.46 6.49 8.12
C THR A 20 -5.64 5.45 7.34
N ARG A 21 -4.51 5.02 7.89
CA ARG A 21 -3.61 4.00 7.31
C ARG A 21 -3.20 3.00 8.38
N GLY A 22 -3.15 1.72 8.02
CA GLY A 22 -2.59 0.71 8.89
C GLY A 22 -2.30 -0.62 8.19
N GLN A 23 -1.53 -1.45 8.87
CA GLN A 23 -1.12 -2.77 8.45
C GLN A 23 -1.21 -3.75 9.62
N GLY A 24 -1.58 -4.99 9.32
CA GLY A 24 -1.51 -6.09 10.27
C GLY A 24 -2.25 -7.31 9.76
N TYR A 25 -2.02 -8.44 10.43
CA TYR A 25 -2.57 -9.74 10.04
C TYR A 25 -4.11 -9.75 10.01
N TYR A 26 -4.76 -8.95 10.87
CA TYR A 26 -6.22 -8.78 10.88
C TYR A 26 -6.74 -8.07 9.63
N ILE A 27 -5.95 -7.19 9.02
CA ILE A 27 -6.32 -6.50 7.77
C ILE A 27 -6.10 -7.44 6.58
N ALA A 28 -4.92 -8.05 6.52
CA ALA A 28 -4.58 -9.08 5.54
C ALA A 28 -3.38 -9.88 6.05
N GLN A 29 -3.40 -11.20 5.82
CA GLN A 29 -2.20 -12.01 5.95
C GLN A 29 -1.14 -11.58 4.92
N PRO A 30 0.15 -11.92 5.13
CA PRO A 30 1.18 -11.73 4.11
C PRO A 30 0.78 -12.40 2.79
N LEU A 31 0.90 -11.64 1.69
CA LEU A 31 0.54 -12.10 0.35
C LEU A 31 1.80 -12.45 -0.45
N SER A 32 1.65 -13.40 -1.38
CA SER A 32 2.65 -13.58 -2.44
C SER A 32 2.67 -12.39 -3.40
N ALA A 33 3.71 -12.29 -4.22
CA ALA A 33 3.80 -11.26 -5.25
C ALA A 33 2.58 -11.26 -6.19
N ASP A 34 2.13 -12.45 -6.63
CA ASP A 34 0.93 -12.59 -7.47
C ASP A 34 -0.35 -12.17 -6.75
N GLY A 35 -0.43 -12.41 -5.43
CA GLY A 35 -1.54 -11.94 -4.60
C GLY A 35 -1.61 -10.43 -4.55
N VAL A 36 -0.46 -9.76 -4.36
CA VAL A 36 -0.36 -8.29 -4.42
C VAL A 36 -0.73 -7.78 -5.82
N ALA A 37 -0.22 -8.41 -6.88
CA ALA A 37 -0.52 -8.03 -8.27
C ALA A 37 -2.02 -8.14 -8.58
N THR A 38 -2.68 -9.18 -8.08
CA THR A 38 -4.13 -9.38 -8.22
C THR A 38 -4.92 -8.26 -7.55
N LEU A 39 -4.53 -7.85 -6.33
CA LEU A 39 -5.18 -6.75 -5.62
C LEU A 39 -4.99 -5.41 -6.35
N LEU A 40 -3.77 -5.13 -6.80
CA LEU A 40 -3.47 -3.93 -7.60
C LEU A 40 -4.29 -3.90 -8.89
N GLY A 41 -4.41 -5.03 -9.59
CA GLY A 41 -5.22 -5.15 -10.81
C GLY A 41 -6.72 -4.92 -10.61
N ARG A 42 -7.24 -5.09 -9.37
CA ARG A 42 -8.63 -4.78 -8.99
C ARG A 42 -8.88 -3.30 -8.69
N GLY A 43 -7.87 -2.43 -8.86
CA GLY A 43 -7.99 -0.99 -8.61
C GLY A 43 -7.73 -0.57 -7.17
N LEU A 44 -7.20 -1.47 -6.32
CA LEU A 44 -6.64 -1.04 -5.04
C LEU A 44 -5.40 -0.20 -5.31
N THR A 45 -5.51 1.10 -5.10
CA THR A 45 -4.36 2.00 -5.16
C THR A 45 -3.58 1.82 -3.87
N LEU A 46 -2.50 1.04 -3.90
CA LEU A 46 -1.47 1.16 -2.88
C LEU A 46 -0.89 2.56 -3.02
N LEU A 47 -1.05 3.39 -2.00
CA LEU A 47 -0.28 4.63 -1.87
C LEU A 47 1.17 4.26 -1.55
N LEU A 48 1.87 3.73 -2.55
CA LEU A 48 3.31 3.59 -2.51
C LEU A 48 3.88 5.01 -2.56
N PRO A 49 4.88 5.37 -1.72
CA PRO A 49 5.67 6.55 -2.01
C PRO A 49 6.25 6.38 -3.40
N ALA A 50 6.13 7.40 -4.25
CA ALA A 50 6.66 7.37 -5.60
C ALA A 50 8.18 7.19 -5.53
N GLN A 51 8.64 5.95 -5.66
CA GLN A 51 10.04 5.66 -5.90
C GLN A 51 10.33 6.16 -7.32
N LYS A 52 11.22 7.15 -7.46
CA LYS A 52 11.70 7.60 -8.77
C LYS A 52 12.27 6.39 -9.50
N LEU A 53 11.62 5.94 -10.58
CA LEU A 53 12.14 4.85 -11.40
C LEU A 53 13.45 5.34 -12.08
N PRO A 54 14.60 4.68 -11.87
CA PRO A 54 15.80 5.03 -12.61
C PRO A 54 15.61 4.59 -14.08
N GLY A 55 15.59 5.57 -15.00
CA GLY A 55 15.60 5.29 -16.44
C GLY A 55 14.60 6.04 -17.30
N SER A 56 14.26 7.30 -17.00
CA SER A 56 13.68 8.16 -18.04
C SER A 56 14.73 8.31 -19.17
N PRO A 57 14.46 7.84 -20.41
CA PRO A 57 15.36 8.10 -21.53
C PRO A 57 15.53 9.61 -21.72
N PRO A 58 16.70 10.10 -22.18
CA PRO A 58 16.84 11.51 -22.51
C PRO A 58 15.76 11.88 -23.54
N GLU A 59 15.03 12.96 -23.29
CA GLU A 59 14.07 13.47 -24.25
C GLU A 59 14.77 13.65 -25.59
N LEU A 60 14.28 12.94 -26.60
CA LEU A 60 14.77 13.08 -27.96
C LEU A 60 14.47 14.53 -28.37
N LEU A 61 15.52 15.35 -28.51
CA LEU A 61 15.39 16.68 -29.07
C LEU A 61 14.71 16.54 -30.43
N ALA A 62 13.47 17.01 -30.53
CA ALA A 62 12.83 17.22 -31.81
C ALA A 62 13.60 18.34 -32.53
N SER A 63 14.15 18.02 -33.70
CA SER A 63 14.64 18.97 -34.70
C SER A 63 14.07 18.53 -36.05
#